data_AF-A0A7J5UR85-F1
#
_entry.id   AF-A0A7J5UR85-F1
#
_cell.length_a   1.000
_cell.length_b   1.000
_cell.length_c   1.000
_cell.angle_alpha   90.00
_cell.angle_beta   90.00
_cell.angle_gamma   90.00
#
_symmetry.space_group_name_H-M   'P 1'
#
loop_
_entity.id
_entity.type
_entity.pdbx_description
1 polymer ?
#
loop_
_entity_poly.entity_id
_entity_poly.type
_entity_poly.pdbx_seq_one_letter_code
_entity_poly.pdbx_strand_id
1 'polypeptide(L)'
;MHASEAARLAALRSLGVLDTPREERFDRMVRLARRVFDVPMAAITLIDEDRQWHKANAGFDGFREGPRHESFCTHTVERPEILVVPDATQDARFAGNPHVVGEPHVRFYAGEPLRAPGGERVGALCLVDTRPHDLGESERALLREMADWVERELAHQQEMDHAVEVQRLLLPAAPPPLNGYELAGRYLPARQVGGDFYDWYLLGDQLQIEVADVMGKGLAAAIIASSVRALLRGGARFNEQGSAVTKAAAALDPDLTGTSTFVTLFSARLDPATGDLAYVDAGHGLAGIADGRGGYRRLEPSGPPLGVLPDLTYPAHTTRLAPGESLVVVSDGYLDFFPVVEEALQVAADVVAACTSAEEVVASFADYAGERSLADDATVLVLHRVGR
;
A
#
# COMPACT_ATOMS: atom_id res chain seq x y z
N MET A 1 26.20 11.61 -22.90
CA MET A 1 25.08 11.32 -21.97
C MET A 1 25.63 11.42 -20.55
N HIS A 2 25.67 12.62 -19.97
CA HIS A 2 24.58 13.26 -19.22
C HIS A 2 24.37 12.64 -17.82
N ALA A 3 25.30 12.86 -16.88
CA ALA A 3 25.06 12.54 -15.46
C ALA A 3 23.75 13.20 -14.93
N SER A 4 23.39 14.37 -15.48
CA SER A 4 22.12 15.05 -15.20
C SER A 4 20.89 14.36 -15.82
N GLU A 5 21.02 13.67 -16.96
CA GLU A 5 19.88 12.98 -17.60
C GLU A 5 19.64 11.63 -16.93
N ALA A 6 20.71 10.91 -16.61
CA ALA A 6 20.60 9.66 -15.86
C ALA A 6 19.96 9.89 -14.48
N ALA A 7 20.36 10.96 -13.78
CA ALA A 7 19.73 11.37 -12.52
C ALA A 7 18.25 11.72 -12.70
N ARG A 8 17.90 12.50 -13.74
CA ARG A 8 16.51 12.87 -14.06
C ARG A 8 15.63 11.64 -14.36
N LEU A 9 16.13 10.70 -15.15
CA LEU A 9 15.42 9.46 -15.47
C LEU A 9 15.27 8.56 -14.24
N ALA A 10 16.30 8.49 -13.38
CA ALA A 10 16.21 7.78 -12.11
C ALA A 10 15.14 8.40 -11.19
N ALA A 11 15.13 9.74 -11.07
CA ALA A 11 14.12 10.47 -10.31
C ALA A 11 12.71 10.30 -10.88
N LEU A 12 12.55 10.31 -12.20
CA LEU A 12 11.26 10.02 -12.84
C LEU A 12 10.77 8.61 -12.53
N ARG A 13 11.66 7.61 -12.61
CA ARG A 13 11.32 6.21 -12.30
C ARG A 13 10.98 6.02 -10.82
N SER A 14 11.66 6.72 -9.90
CA SER A 14 11.38 6.62 -8.47
C SER A 14 10.03 7.20 -8.05
N LEU A 15 9.42 8.04 -8.89
CA LEU A 15 8.06 8.53 -8.64
C LEU A 15 6.99 7.44 -8.83
N GLY A 16 7.28 6.33 -9.52
CA GLY A 16 6.33 5.23 -9.70
C GLY A 16 5.07 5.59 -10.53
N VAL A 17 5.06 6.75 -11.20
CA VAL A 17 3.85 7.29 -11.86
C VAL A 17 3.76 7.02 -13.36
N LEU A 18 4.84 6.59 -14.02
CA LEU A 18 4.81 6.24 -15.45
C LEU A 18 3.95 4.99 -15.70
N ASP A 19 3.25 4.96 -16.83
CA ASP A 19 2.40 3.83 -17.28
C ASP A 19 1.27 3.43 -16.33
N THR A 20 0.95 4.28 -15.36
CA THR A 20 -0.17 4.08 -14.43
C THR A 20 -1.51 4.49 -15.05
N PRO A 21 -2.65 3.98 -14.55
CA PRO A 21 -3.97 4.47 -14.93
C PRO A 21 -4.14 5.97 -14.70
N ARG A 22 -5.17 6.56 -15.33
CA ARG A 22 -5.54 7.96 -15.06
C ARG A 22 -6.06 8.09 -13.62
N GLU A 23 -5.70 9.18 -12.97
CA GLU A 23 -6.09 9.43 -11.59
C GLU A 23 -6.79 10.78 -11.49
N GLU A 24 -7.96 10.78 -10.86
CA GLU A 24 -8.86 11.94 -10.80
C GLU A 24 -8.22 13.17 -10.12
N ARG A 25 -7.26 12.94 -9.21
CA ARG A 25 -6.49 14.01 -8.54
C ARG A 25 -5.69 14.87 -9.53
N PHE A 26 -5.01 14.25 -10.50
CA PHE A 26 -4.28 14.96 -11.55
C PHE A 26 -5.23 15.48 -12.64
N ASP A 27 -6.24 14.69 -13.02
CA ASP A 27 -7.24 15.09 -14.03
C ASP A 27 -8.01 16.34 -13.61
N ARG A 28 -8.32 16.49 -12.32
CA ARG A 28 -8.93 17.71 -11.77
C ARG A 28 -8.04 18.93 -11.91
N MET A 29 -6.73 18.80 -11.72
CA MET A 29 -5.77 19.91 -11.86
C MET A 29 -5.69 20.40 -13.31
N VAL A 30 -5.59 19.50 -14.29
CA VAL A 30 -5.56 19.90 -15.72
C VAL A 30 -6.90 20.48 -16.20
N ARG A 31 -8.04 19.97 -15.72
CA ARG A 31 -9.36 20.58 -16.01
C ARG A 31 -9.50 21.96 -15.36
N LEU A 32 -8.90 22.19 -14.20
CA LEU A 32 -8.84 23.51 -13.59
C LEU A 32 -7.95 24.45 -14.40
N ALA A 33 -6.77 24.01 -14.82
CA ALA A 33 -5.84 24.80 -15.61
C ALA A 33 -6.50 25.30 -16.90
N ARG A 34 -7.17 24.42 -17.66
CA ARG A 34 -7.92 24.82 -18.87
C ARG A 34 -8.94 25.94 -18.62
N ARG A 35 -9.70 25.85 -17.52
CA ARG A 35 -10.75 26.82 -17.20
C ARG A 35 -10.19 28.15 -16.72
N VAL A 36 -9.11 28.10 -15.94
CA VAL A 36 -8.48 29.28 -15.36
C VAL A 36 -7.74 30.09 -16.41
N PHE A 37 -7.03 29.42 -17.33
CA PHE A 37 -6.26 30.06 -18.40
C PHE A 37 -7.02 30.21 -19.72
N ASP A 38 -8.29 29.79 -19.77
CA ASP A 38 -9.13 29.81 -20.98
C ASP A 38 -8.47 29.18 -22.23
N VAL A 39 -7.81 28.02 -22.03
CA VAL A 39 -7.13 27.29 -23.12
C VAL A 39 -7.85 25.97 -23.48
N PRO A 40 -7.84 25.57 -24.75
CA PRO A 40 -8.48 24.34 -25.19
C PRO A 40 -7.74 23.08 -24.73
N MET A 41 -6.46 23.18 -24.37
CA MET A 41 -5.63 22.02 -24.02
C MET A 41 -4.74 22.32 -22.81
N ALA A 42 -4.70 21.40 -21.86
CA ALA A 42 -3.70 21.39 -20.79
C ALA A 42 -3.32 19.96 -20.40
N ALA A 43 -2.07 19.76 -19.98
CA ALA A 43 -1.57 18.46 -19.58
C ALA A 43 -0.52 18.53 -18.47
N ILE A 44 -0.48 17.46 -17.67
CA ILE A 44 0.66 17.11 -16.83
C ILE A 44 1.41 16.03 -17.61
N THR A 45 2.62 16.35 -18.03
CA THR A 45 3.46 15.48 -18.85
C THR A 45 4.71 15.05 -18.09
N LEU A 46 5.21 13.86 -18.37
CA LEU A 46 6.45 13.30 -17.87
C LEU A 46 7.34 12.93 -19.06
N ILE A 47 8.63 13.22 -18.97
CA ILE A 47 9.57 13.04 -20.08
C ILE A 47 10.44 11.83 -19.82
N ASP A 48 10.13 10.71 -20.46
CA ASP A 48 10.91 9.48 -20.34
C ASP A 48 12.15 9.51 -21.26
N GLU A 49 12.83 8.38 -21.42
CA GLU A 49 14.02 8.26 -22.25
C GLU A 49 13.76 8.67 -23.71
N ASP A 50 12.74 8.10 -24.34
CA ASP A 50 12.42 8.24 -25.77
C ASP A 50 11.00 8.79 -26.06
N ARG A 51 10.18 8.95 -25.02
CA ARG A 51 8.78 9.41 -25.14
C ARG A 51 8.41 10.54 -24.17
N GLN A 52 7.36 11.28 -24.52
CA GLN A 52 6.57 12.07 -23.58
C GLN A 52 5.34 11.27 -23.20
N TRP A 53 5.06 11.15 -21.90
CA TRP A 53 3.90 10.46 -21.37
C TRP A 53 2.98 11.44 -20.62
N HIS A 54 1.67 11.33 -20.82
CA HIS A 54 0.68 12.24 -20.24
C HIS A 54 0.08 11.60 -18.98
N LYS A 55 0.52 12.05 -17.81
CA LYS A 55 -0.07 11.65 -16.52
C LYS A 55 -1.54 12.03 -16.41
N ALA A 56 -1.84 13.23 -16.89
CA ALA A 56 -3.19 13.75 -17.02
C ALA A 56 -3.24 14.73 -18.18
N ASN A 57 -4.38 14.77 -18.87
CA ASN A 57 -4.60 15.75 -19.92
C ASN A 57 -6.08 16.05 -20.11
N ALA A 58 -6.38 17.21 -20.68
CA ALA A 58 -7.71 17.54 -21.10
C ALA A 58 -7.63 18.28 -22.45
N GLY A 59 -8.49 17.90 -23.40
CA GLY A 59 -8.50 18.49 -24.75
C GLY A 59 -7.60 17.81 -25.77
N PHE A 60 -7.04 16.63 -25.47
CA PHE A 60 -6.11 15.88 -26.33
C PHE A 60 -6.69 14.56 -26.87
N ASP A 61 -8.02 14.41 -26.95
CA ASP A 61 -8.71 13.24 -27.56
C ASP A 61 -8.15 11.85 -27.19
N GLY A 62 -7.84 11.64 -25.91
CA GLY A 62 -7.38 10.35 -25.41
C GLY A 62 -5.91 10.04 -25.68
N PHE A 63 -5.13 10.98 -26.24
CA PHE A 63 -3.68 10.89 -26.37
C PHE A 63 -3.03 10.56 -25.03
N ARG A 64 -2.15 9.55 -25.00
CA ARG A 64 -1.46 9.13 -23.76
C ARG A 64 0.04 9.36 -23.81
N GLU A 65 0.64 9.24 -24.99
CA GLU A 65 2.07 9.40 -25.16
C GLU A 65 2.41 9.73 -26.62
N GLY A 66 3.61 10.27 -26.82
CA GLY A 66 4.17 10.50 -28.14
C GLY A 66 5.70 10.59 -28.12
N PRO A 67 6.34 10.68 -29.29
CA PRO A 67 7.80 10.71 -29.38
C PRO A 67 8.39 11.93 -28.66
N ARG A 68 9.43 11.72 -27.83
CA ARG A 68 10.04 12.80 -27.05
C ARG A 68 10.57 13.95 -27.90
N HIS A 69 11.07 13.64 -29.10
CA HIS A 69 11.64 14.63 -30.01
C HIS A 69 10.59 15.56 -30.64
N GLU A 70 9.29 15.20 -30.58
CA GLU A 70 8.17 16.04 -31.04
C GLU A 70 7.58 16.88 -29.88
N SER A 71 8.04 16.67 -28.66
CA SER A 71 7.46 17.25 -27.45
C SER A 71 8.02 18.64 -27.12
N PHE A 72 7.11 19.60 -26.91
CA PHE A 72 7.44 20.93 -26.39
C PHE A 72 7.99 20.84 -24.95
N CYS A 73 7.44 19.92 -24.15
CA CYS A 73 7.79 19.74 -22.75
C CYS A 73 9.24 19.25 -22.56
N THR A 74 9.83 18.61 -23.58
CA THR A 74 11.26 18.27 -23.62
C THR A 74 12.11 19.53 -23.48
N HIS A 75 11.74 20.62 -24.14
CA HIS A 75 12.44 21.91 -23.99
C HIS A 75 12.12 22.62 -22.68
N THR A 76 10.96 22.35 -22.06
CA THR A 76 10.62 22.86 -20.73
C THR A 76 11.50 22.24 -19.66
N VAL A 77 11.68 20.91 -19.65
CA VAL A 77 12.48 20.23 -18.61
C VAL A 77 13.98 20.58 -18.66
N GLU A 78 14.47 21.09 -19.79
CA GLU A 78 15.86 21.54 -19.94
C GLU A 78 16.16 22.85 -19.19
N ARG A 79 15.13 23.58 -18.72
CA ARG A 79 15.27 24.92 -18.13
C ARG A 79 14.60 25.03 -16.76
N PRO A 80 15.11 25.87 -15.85
CA PRO A 80 14.50 26.05 -14.53
C PRO A 80 13.30 27.02 -14.53
N GLU A 81 13.17 27.88 -15.54
CA GLU A 81 12.07 28.84 -15.68
C GLU A 81 10.96 28.34 -16.62
N ILE A 82 9.77 28.94 -16.48
CA ILE A 82 8.66 28.78 -17.41
C ILE A 82 9.09 28.98 -18.87
N LEU A 83 8.71 28.04 -19.73
CA LEU A 83 8.83 28.20 -21.17
C LEU A 83 7.52 28.76 -21.72
N VAL A 84 7.56 29.96 -22.29
CA VAL A 84 6.41 30.56 -23.00
C VAL A 84 6.77 30.75 -24.47
N VAL A 85 5.88 30.26 -25.33
CA VAL A 85 5.94 30.37 -26.79
C VAL A 85 4.63 31.03 -27.23
N PRO A 86 4.62 32.36 -27.44
CA PRO A 86 3.40 33.08 -27.78
C PRO A 86 2.81 32.66 -29.14
N ASP A 87 3.69 32.39 -30.11
CA ASP A 87 3.33 31.84 -31.43
C ASP A 87 4.42 30.87 -31.93
N ALA A 88 4.09 29.58 -31.93
CA ALA A 88 4.95 28.47 -32.31
C ALA A 88 5.31 28.48 -33.79
N THR A 89 4.55 29.18 -34.64
CA THR A 89 4.90 29.34 -36.07
C THR A 89 6.05 30.31 -36.27
N GLN A 90 6.33 31.17 -35.28
CA GLN A 90 7.40 32.16 -35.28
C GLN A 90 8.61 31.72 -34.44
N ASP A 91 8.45 30.68 -33.61
CA ASP A 91 9.53 30.14 -32.80
C ASP A 91 10.36 29.14 -33.61
N ALA A 92 11.64 29.46 -33.84
CA ALA A 92 12.54 28.63 -34.64
C ALA A 92 12.69 27.19 -34.12
N ARG A 93 12.41 26.93 -32.83
CA ARG A 93 12.46 25.58 -32.24
C ARG A 93 11.26 24.73 -32.65
N PHE A 94 10.11 25.36 -32.92
CA PHE A 94 8.81 24.68 -33.05
C PHE A 94 8.12 24.90 -34.39
N ALA A 95 8.55 25.87 -35.21
CA ALA A 95 7.88 26.19 -36.48
C ALA A 95 7.77 25.00 -37.45
N GLY A 96 8.72 24.06 -37.40
CA GLY A 96 8.71 22.82 -38.18
C GLY A 96 8.14 21.60 -37.46
N ASN A 97 7.65 21.75 -36.22
CA ASN A 97 7.13 20.64 -35.42
C ASN A 97 5.82 20.08 -36.03
N PRO A 98 5.63 18.75 -36.10
CA PRO A 98 4.43 18.12 -36.67
C PRO A 98 3.11 18.66 -36.10
N HIS A 99 3.06 18.96 -34.80
CA HIS A 99 1.86 19.48 -34.13
C HIS A 99 1.57 20.96 -34.44
N VAL A 100 2.53 21.69 -35.01
CA VAL A 100 2.39 23.09 -35.44
C VAL A 100 1.94 23.16 -36.89
N VAL A 101 2.61 22.40 -37.77
CA VAL A 101 2.33 22.38 -39.22
C VAL A 101 1.11 21.54 -39.57
N GLY A 102 0.88 20.44 -38.85
CA GLY A 102 -0.29 19.56 -38.97
C GLY A 102 -1.25 19.74 -37.80
N GLU A 103 -2.26 18.89 -37.72
CA GLU A 103 -3.18 18.87 -36.57
C GLU A 103 -2.41 18.63 -35.25
N PRO A 104 -2.78 19.31 -34.15
CA PRO A 104 -3.93 20.19 -33.98
C PRO A 104 -3.68 21.67 -34.35
N HIS A 105 -2.59 21.97 -35.06
CA HIS A 105 -2.17 23.33 -35.41
C HIS A 105 -1.87 24.20 -34.19
N VAL A 106 -1.02 23.69 -33.29
CA VAL A 106 -0.54 24.40 -32.09
C VAL A 106 0.03 25.76 -32.48
N ARG A 107 -0.38 26.80 -31.75
CA ARG A 107 0.14 28.17 -31.87
C ARG A 107 0.72 28.65 -30.56
N PHE A 108 0.05 28.43 -29.44
CA PHE A 108 0.56 28.83 -28.14
C PHE A 108 0.99 27.63 -27.32
N TYR A 109 2.10 27.79 -26.60
CA TYR A 109 2.54 26.86 -25.57
C TYR A 109 3.08 27.62 -24.36
N ALA A 110 2.63 27.26 -23.17
CA ALA A 110 3.31 27.62 -21.94
C ALA A 110 3.50 26.37 -21.09
N GLY A 111 4.70 26.13 -20.58
CA GLY A 111 5.02 24.98 -19.74
C GLY A 111 5.86 25.39 -18.55
N GLU A 112 5.36 25.11 -17.35
CA GLU A 112 6.15 25.18 -16.12
C GLU A 112 6.80 23.81 -15.86
N PRO A 113 8.13 23.74 -15.67
CA PRO A 113 8.80 22.49 -15.36
C PRO A 113 8.36 21.93 -14.01
N LEU A 114 8.06 20.63 -13.98
CA LEU A 114 7.73 19.86 -12.78
C LEU A 114 8.97 19.12 -12.27
N ARG A 115 9.21 19.21 -10.96
CA ARG A 115 10.37 18.66 -10.27
C ARG A 115 9.98 17.46 -9.41
N ALA A 116 10.85 16.46 -9.40
CA ALA A 116 10.85 15.42 -8.39
C ALA A 116 11.37 15.96 -7.04
N PRO A 117 11.21 15.24 -5.91
CA PRO A 117 11.67 15.69 -4.59
C PRO A 117 13.16 16.07 -4.52
N GLY A 118 14.03 15.46 -5.36
CA GLY A 118 15.45 15.81 -5.45
C GLY A 118 15.75 17.10 -6.25
N GLY A 119 14.73 17.72 -6.85
CA GLY A 119 14.82 18.92 -7.67
C GLY A 119 15.04 18.65 -9.16
N GLU A 120 15.15 17.40 -9.58
CA GLU A 120 15.26 17.01 -10.99
C GLU A 120 13.96 17.32 -11.73
N ARG A 121 14.05 18.01 -12.88
CA ARG A 121 12.89 18.35 -13.69
C ARG A 121 12.46 17.15 -14.52
N VAL A 122 11.38 16.50 -14.13
CA VAL A 122 10.92 15.23 -14.70
C VAL A 122 9.79 15.41 -15.72
N GLY A 123 9.15 16.58 -15.76
CA GLY A 123 7.96 16.81 -16.56
C GLY A 123 7.57 18.28 -16.69
N ALA A 124 6.35 18.53 -17.16
CA ALA A 124 5.79 19.87 -17.25
C ALA A 124 4.27 19.89 -17.01
N LEU A 125 3.79 20.93 -16.32
CA LEU A 125 2.40 21.36 -16.42
C LEU A 125 2.31 22.34 -17.58
N CYS A 126 1.65 21.94 -18.66
CA CYS A 126 1.60 22.72 -19.89
C CYS A 126 0.19 23.13 -20.30
N LEU A 127 0.11 24.31 -20.91
CA LEU A 127 -1.05 24.94 -21.54
C LEU A 127 -0.77 25.00 -23.04
N VAL A 128 -1.76 24.65 -23.85
CA VAL A 128 -1.65 24.63 -25.31
C VAL A 128 -2.89 25.27 -25.92
N ASP A 129 -2.70 26.14 -26.92
CA ASP A 129 -3.79 26.72 -27.71
C ASP A 129 -3.45 26.69 -29.21
N THR A 130 -4.51 26.66 -30.02
CA THR A 130 -4.53 26.80 -31.48
C THR A 130 -4.54 28.26 -31.94
N ARG A 131 -4.55 29.21 -30.98
CA ARG A 131 -4.44 30.65 -31.22
C ARG A 131 -3.20 31.19 -30.50
N PRO A 132 -2.48 32.17 -31.08
CA PRO A 132 -1.41 32.87 -30.38
C PRO A 132 -1.93 33.55 -29.11
N HIS A 133 -1.10 33.56 -28.07
CA HIS A 133 -1.47 34.12 -26.77
C HIS A 133 -0.22 34.59 -26.01
N ASP A 134 -0.30 35.72 -25.33
CA ASP A 134 0.75 36.19 -24.43
C ASP A 134 0.39 35.85 -22.99
N LEU A 135 1.32 35.23 -22.26
CA LEU A 135 1.13 34.89 -20.85
C LEU A 135 1.68 36.00 -19.96
N GLY A 136 0.80 36.75 -19.30
CA GLY A 136 1.15 37.84 -18.39
C GLY A 136 1.78 37.35 -17.08
N GLU A 137 2.37 38.26 -16.29
CA GLU A 137 3.05 37.87 -15.05
C GLU A 137 2.13 37.24 -14.00
N SER A 138 0.89 37.69 -13.89
CA SER A 138 -0.11 37.07 -13.00
C SER A 138 -0.43 35.63 -13.42
N GLU A 139 -0.51 35.37 -14.72
CA GLU A 139 -0.79 34.03 -15.25
C GLU A 139 0.43 33.12 -15.11
N ARG A 140 1.64 33.64 -15.32
CA ARG A 140 2.90 32.94 -15.03
C ARG A 140 3.04 32.57 -13.56
N ALA A 141 2.67 33.46 -12.65
CA ALA A 141 2.66 33.18 -11.21
C ALA A 141 1.65 32.07 -10.89
N LEU A 142 0.45 32.14 -11.46
CA LEU A 142 -0.59 31.14 -11.24
C LEU A 142 -0.21 29.75 -11.80
N LEU A 143 0.44 29.70 -12.98
CA LEU A 143 0.87 28.42 -13.54
C LEU A 143 1.94 27.77 -12.67
N ARG A 144 2.84 28.58 -12.09
CA ARG A 144 3.83 28.13 -11.09
C ARG A 144 3.16 27.58 -9.84
N GLU A 145 2.20 28.29 -9.26
CA GLU A 145 1.46 27.79 -8.10
C GLU A 145 0.73 26.47 -8.39
N MET A 146 0.13 26.33 -9.57
CA MET A 146 -0.50 25.08 -9.98
C MET A 146 0.52 23.96 -10.21
N ALA A 147 1.70 24.26 -10.74
CA ALA A 147 2.79 23.30 -10.88
C ALA A 147 3.26 22.81 -9.50
N ASP A 148 3.41 23.70 -8.52
CA ASP A 148 3.74 23.35 -7.13
C ASP A 148 2.69 22.41 -6.50
N TRP A 149 1.42 22.48 -6.92
CA TRP A 149 0.38 21.54 -6.47
C TRP A 149 0.59 20.15 -7.06
N VAL A 150 0.97 20.09 -8.34
CA VAL A 150 1.30 18.84 -9.03
C VAL A 150 2.55 18.20 -8.44
N GLU A 151 3.60 18.98 -8.19
CA GLU A 151 4.84 18.49 -7.57
C GLU A 151 4.58 17.90 -6.18
N ARG A 152 3.76 18.55 -5.36
CA ARG A 152 3.35 18.02 -4.04
C ARG A 152 2.63 16.68 -4.15
N GLU A 153 1.76 16.52 -5.15
CA GLU A 153 1.05 15.26 -5.36
C GLU A 153 1.98 14.14 -5.85
N LEU A 154 2.93 14.46 -6.73
CA LEU A 154 3.98 13.53 -7.16
C LEU A 154 4.86 13.08 -5.98
N ALA A 155 5.28 14.02 -5.13
CA ALA A 155 6.08 13.73 -3.95
C ALA A 155 5.33 12.86 -2.93
N HIS A 156 4.05 13.15 -2.68
CA HIS A 156 3.22 12.38 -1.76
C HIS A 156 3.10 10.91 -2.20
N GLN A 157 2.97 10.65 -3.50
CA GLN A 157 2.93 9.28 -4.02
C GLN A 157 4.23 8.52 -3.72
N GLN A 158 5.39 9.14 -3.95
CA GLN A 158 6.69 8.52 -3.67
C GLN A 158 6.87 8.20 -2.17
N GLU A 159 6.47 9.12 -1.29
CA GLU A 159 6.52 8.89 0.17
C GLU A 159 5.64 7.70 0.58
N MET A 160 4.44 7.60 0.02
CA MET A 160 3.54 6.49 0.31
C MET A 160 4.06 5.17 -0.24
N ASP A 161 4.55 5.13 -1.47
CA ASP A 161 5.12 3.91 -2.07
C ASP A 161 6.29 3.38 -1.23
N HIS A 162 7.12 4.28 -0.70
CA HIS A 162 8.18 3.90 0.22
C HIS A 162 7.64 3.34 1.55
N ALA A 163 6.58 3.93 2.10
CA ALA A 163 5.93 3.39 3.31
C ALA A 163 5.35 1.99 3.08
N VAL A 164 4.72 1.74 1.91
CA VAL A 164 4.24 0.41 1.50
C VAL A 164 5.38 -0.59 1.45
N GLU A 165 6.49 -0.21 0.82
CA GLU A 165 7.68 -1.05 0.71
C GLU A 165 8.24 -1.41 2.10
N VAL A 166 8.41 -0.42 2.97
CA VAL A 166 8.88 -0.64 4.35
C VAL A 166 7.95 -1.60 5.10
N GLN A 167 6.63 -1.40 5.06
CA GLN A 167 5.69 -2.29 5.74
C GLN A 167 5.76 -3.73 5.19
N ARG A 168 5.85 -3.89 3.86
CA ARG A 168 6.01 -5.22 3.25
C ARG A 168 7.30 -5.90 3.70
N LEU A 169 8.41 -5.17 3.81
CA LEU A 169 9.69 -5.70 4.28
C LEU A 169 9.69 -6.02 5.78
N LEU A 170 8.77 -5.45 6.55
CA LEU A 170 8.56 -5.80 7.95
C LEU A 170 7.77 -7.11 8.11
N LEU A 171 6.92 -7.50 7.17
CA LEU A 171 6.26 -8.81 7.20
C LEU A 171 7.27 -9.93 6.93
N PRO A 172 7.08 -11.12 7.53
CA PRO A 172 8.04 -12.20 7.35
C PRO A 172 7.99 -12.74 5.91
N ALA A 173 9.14 -12.82 5.26
CA ALA A 173 9.22 -13.13 3.83
C ALA A 173 8.84 -14.57 3.46
N ALA A 174 9.19 -15.55 4.31
CA ALA A 174 8.87 -16.96 4.11
C ALA A 174 8.73 -17.67 5.47
N PRO A 175 7.91 -18.72 5.57
CA PRO A 175 7.79 -19.53 6.77
C PRO A 175 9.12 -20.23 7.11
N PRO A 176 9.50 -20.36 8.39
CA PRO A 176 10.62 -21.20 8.77
C PRO A 176 10.31 -22.67 8.44
N PRO A 177 11.32 -23.47 8.06
CA PRO A 177 11.09 -24.89 7.78
C PRO A 177 10.70 -25.62 9.07
N LEU A 178 9.55 -26.29 9.05
CA LEU A 178 9.01 -27.06 10.16
C LEU A 178 8.61 -28.45 9.69
N ASN A 179 9.24 -29.49 10.25
CA ASN A 179 8.95 -30.86 9.84
C ASN A 179 7.53 -31.26 10.26
N GLY A 180 6.71 -31.70 9.30
CA GLY A 180 5.33 -32.11 9.53
C GLY A 180 4.34 -30.96 9.68
N TYR A 181 4.73 -29.73 9.30
CA TYR A 181 3.83 -28.58 9.27
C TYR A 181 3.97 -27.80 7.98
N GLU A 182 2.85 -27.22 7.55
CA GLU A 182 2.79 -26.20 6.52
C GLU A 182 2.30 -24.90 7.16
N LEU A 183 2.93 -23.80 6.82
CA LEU A 183 2.60 -22.47 7.33
C LEU A 183 2.48 -21.51 6.16
N ALA A 184 1.36 -20.82 6.06
CA ALA A 184 1.12 -19.80 5.06
C ALA A 184 0.43 -18.60 5.71
N GLY A 185 0.65 -17.41 5.16
CA GLY A 185 0.00 -16.21 5.61
C GLY A 185 -0.08 -15.16 4.52
N ARG A 186 -1.12 -14.34 4.57
CA ARG A 186 -1.36 -13.27 3.61
C ARG A 186 -1.93 -12.07 4.31
N TYR A 187 -1.43 -10.91 3.89
CA TYR A 187 -1.93 -9.60 4.27
C TYR A 187 -2.45 -8.91 3.01
N LEU A 188 -3.66 -8.38 3.09
CA LEU A 188 -4.39 -7.70 2.03
C LEU A 188 -4.83 -6.34 2.58
N PRO A 189 -4.09 -5.26 2.28
CA PRO A 189 -4.44 -3.95 2.82
C PRO A 189 -5.65 -3.36 2.09
N ALA A 190 -6.56 -2.71 2.83
CA ALA A 190 -7.64 -1.90 2.25
C ALA A 190 -7.14 -0.56 1.70
N ARG A 191 -5.97 -0.11 2.16
CA ARG A 191 -5.27 1.09 1.68
C ARG A 191 -3.85 0.75 1.22
N GLN A 192 -3.01 1.76 1.02
CA GLN A 192 -1.61 1.55 0.65
C GLN A 192 -0.84 0.88 1.81
N VAL A 193 -1.11 1.31 3.04
CA VAL A 193 -0.60 0.73 4.30
C VAL A 193 -1.74 0.57 5.29
N GLY A 194 -1.59 -0.34 6.25
CA GLY A 194 -2.66 -0.69 7.19
C GLY A 194 -2.21 -1.09 8.59
N GLY A 195 -3.16 -1.37 9.48
CA GLY A 195 -2.93 -1.71 10.89
C GLY A 195 -2.65 -3.19 11.12
N ASP A 196 -3.13 -4.02 10.21
CA ASP A 196 -2.99 -5.46 10.23
C ASP A 196 -1.56 -5.94 9.99
N PHE A 197 -1.14 -6.96 10.74
CA PHE A 197 0.06 -7.72 10.43
C PHE A 197 -0.02 -9.17 10.92
N TYR A 198 0.83 -10.00 10.35
CA TYR A 198 1.18 -11.29 10.91
C TYR A 198 2.70 -11.41 11.06
N ASP A 199 3.16 -12.23 12.00
CA ASP A 199 4.57 -12.56 12.16
C ASP A 199 4.74 -14.05 12.48
N TRP A 200 5.89 -14.60 12.11
CA TRP A 200 6.31 -15.93 12.50
C TRP A 200 7.82 -16.01 12.65
N TYR A 201 8.29 -16.73 13.66
CA TYR A 201 9.72 -16.96 13.86
C TYR A 201 9.96 -18.11 14.82
N LEU A 202 11.16 -18.70 14.74
CA LEU A 202 11.58 -19.73 15.69
C LEU A 202 12.14 -19.13 16.97
N LEU A 203 11.77 -19.73 18.10
CA LEU A 203 12.33 -19.52 19.44
C LEU A 203 12.95 -20.84 19.90
N GLY A 204 14.21 -21.07 19.54
CA GLY A 204 14.80 -22.40 19.64
C GLY A 204 14.09 -23.37 18.70
N ASP A 205 13.53 -24.45 19.23
CA ASP A 205 12.77 -25.45 18.46
C ASP A 205 11.27 -25.18 18.42
N GLN A 206 10.79 -24.11 19.07
CA GLN A 206 9.38 -23.73 19.09
C GLN A 206 9.08 -22.70 17.99
N LEU A 207 7.89 -22.78 17.40
CA LEU A 207 7.38 -21.79 16.46
C LEU A 207 6.53 -20.76 17.22
N GLN A 208 6.85 -19.48 17.08
CA GLN A 208 5.97 -18.38 17.46
C GLN A 208 5.22 -17.88 16.22
N ILE A 209 3.91 -17.63 16.37
CA ILE A 209 3.06 -17.01 15.37
C ILE A 209 2.22 -15.91 16.00
N GLU A 210 1.95 -14.85 15.23
CA GLU A 210 1.19 -13.69 15.67
C GLU A 210 0.32 -13.17 14.53
N VAL A 211 -0.89 -12.77 14.85
CA VAL A 211 -1.79 -11.98 14.00
C VAL A 211 -2.34 -10.86 14.87
N ALA A 212 -2.25 -9.63 14.40
CA ALA A 212 -2.79 -8.50 15.13
C ALA A 212 -3.40 -7.49 14.18
N ASP A 213 -4.41 -6.80 14.69
CA ASP A 213 -5.12 -5.71 14.03
C ASP A 213 -5.09 -4.49 14.96
N VAL A 214 -4.60 -3.38 14.43
CA VAL A 214 -4.53 -2.09 15.13
C VAL A 214 -5.69 -1.22 14.67
N MET A 215 -6.51 -0.77 15.62
CA MET A 215 -7.64 0.11 15.34
C MET A 215 -7.23 1.34 14.51
N GLY A 216 -7.89 1.52 13.38
CA GLY A 216 -7.63 2.61 12.46
C GLY A 216 -7.09 2.09 11.13
N LYS A 217 -6.58 2.98 10.28
CA LYS A 217 -6.09 2.62 8.95
C LYS A 217 -5.10 3.62 8.40
N GLY A 218 -4.28 3.19 7.44
CA GLY A 218 -3.23 4.03 6.88
C GLY A 218 -2.01 4.12 7.79
N LEU A 219 -1.21 5.18 7.57
CA LEU A 219 0.14 5.28 8.12
C LEU A 219 0.18 5.28 9.66
N ALA A 220 -0.78 5.91 10.33
CA ALA A 220 -0.82 5.95 11.80
C ALA A 220 -0.97 4.55 12.41
N ALA A 221 -1.87 3.72 11.85
CA ALA A 221 -2.06 2.34 12.29
C ALA A 221 -0.81 1.48 11.99
N ALA A 222 -0.20 1.66 10.82
CA ALA A 222 1.03 0.94 10.44
C ALA A 222 2.23 1.23 11.38
N ILE A 223 2.36 2.47 11.87
CA ILE A 223 3.38 2.84 12.85
C ILE A 223 3.16 2.10 14.17
N ILE A 224 1.93 2.11 14.69
CA ILE A 224 1.59 1.40 15.93
C ILE A 224 1.78 -0.11 15.76
N ALA A 225 1.33 -0.69 14.63
CA ALA A 225 1.51 -2.09 14.28
C ALA A 225 3.00 -2.52 14.33
N SER A 226 3.88 -1.67 13.80
CA SER A 226 5.33 -1.89 13.85
C SER A 226 5.88 -1.92 15.28
N SER A 227 5.40 -1.02 16.15
CA SER A 227 5.77 -0.99 17.58
C SER A 227 5.27 -2.23 18.33
N VAL A 228 4.01 -2.62 18.11
CA VAL A 228 3.40 -3.82 18.70
C VAL A 228 4.22 -5.05 18.34
N ARG A 229 4.49 -5.25 17.04
CA ARG A 229 5.30 -6.38 16.55
C ARG A 229 6.69 -6.40 17.19
N ALA A 230 7.36 -5.26 17.29
CA ALA A 230 8.70 -5.18 17.89
C ALA A 230 8.69 -5.59 19.37
N LEU A 231 7.70 -5.14 20.14
CA LEU A 231 7.57 -5.45 21.57
C LEU A 231 7.19 -6.90 21.82
N LEU A 232 6.28 -7.46 21.02
CA LEU A 232 5.94 -8.88 21.07
C LEU A 232 7.16 -9.77 20.77
N ARG A 233 7.88 -9.45 19.70
CA ARG A 233 9.09 -10.16 19.31
C ARG A 233 10.20 -10.09 20.36
N GLY A 234 10.37 -8.93 21.00
CA GLY A 234 11.30 -8.76 22.10
C GLY A 234 10.89 -9.54 23.34
N GLY A 235 9.60 -9.49 23.70
CA GLY A 235 9.03 -10.15 24.88
C GLY A 235 9.05 -11.67 24.78
N ALA A 236 8.70 -12.24 23.62
CA ALA A 236 8.55 -13.69 23.45
C ALA A 236 9.85 -14.48 23.72
N ARG A 237 11.02 -13.88 23.47
CA ARG A 237 12.34 -14.53 23.64
C ARG A 237 12.67 -14.91 25.07
N PHE A 238 12.16 -14.16 26.04
CA PHE A 238 12.58 -14.26 27.44
C PHE A 238 11.43 -14.63 28.40
N ASN A 239 10.24 -14.86 27.85
CA ASN A 239 9.03 -15.02 28.64
C ASN A 239 8.18 -16.15 28.09
N GLU A 240 7.44 -16.80 28.99
CA GLU A 240 6.32 -17.67 28.61
C GLU A 240 5.22 -16.87 27.91
N GLN A 241 4.38 -17.56 27.14
CA GLN A 241 3.44 -16.94 26.19
C GLN A 241 2.57 -15.84 26.81
N GLY A 242 1.88 -16.14 27.93
CA GLY A 242 1.02 -15.15 28.60
C GLY A 242 1.80 -13.97 29.20
N SER A 243 2.98 -14.25 29.76
CA SER A 243 3.84 -13.21 30.34
C SER A 243 4.43 -12.29 29.27
N ALA A 244 4.78 -12.83 28.10
CA ALA A 244 5.27 -12.07 26.96
C ALA A 244 4.22 -11.04 26.50
N VAL A 245 2.98 -11.49 26.27
CA VAL A 245 1.88 -10.60 25.84
C VAL A 245 1.53 -9.59 26.93
N THR A 246 1.44 -10.01 28.20
CA THR A 246 1.15 -9.10 29.32
C THR A 246 2.18 -7.98 29.44
N LYS A 247 3.48 -8.30 29.31
CA LYS A 247 4.54 -7.28 29.37
C LYS A 247 4.54 -6.37 28.14
N ALA A 248 4.27 -6.91 26.96
CA ALA A 248 4.11 -6.10 25.75
C ALA A 248 2.92 -5.14 25.88
N ALA A 249 1.78 -5.61 26.38
CA ALA A 249 0.60 -4.79 26.63
C ALA A 249 0.89 -3.64 27.60
N ALA A 250 1.56 -3.92 28.72
CA ALA A 250 1.95 -2.89 29.69
C ALA A 250 2.94 -1.86 29.10
N ALA A 251 3.84 -2.29 28.21
CA ALA A 251 4.77 -1.38 27.54
C ALA A 251 4.09 -0.51 26.47
N LEU A 252 3.03 -1.03 25.83
CA LEU A 252 2.23 -0.33 24.81
C LEU A 252 1.20 0.64 25.39
N ASP A 253 0.80 0.45 26.65
CA ASP A 253 -0.31 1.19 27.28
C ASP A 253 -0.21 2.73 27.16
N PRO A 254 0.96 3.38 27.37
CA PRO A 254 1.08 4.83 27.20
C PRO A 254 0.85 5.27 25.74
N ASP A 255 1.35 4.50 24.78
CA ASP A 255 1.24 4.82 23.35
C ASP A 255 -0.22 4.66 22.89
N LEU A 256 -0.85 3.53 23.24
CA LEU A 256 -2.24 3.22 22.89
C LEU A 256 -3.23 4.19 23.55
N THR A 257 -3.01 4.54 24.82
CA THR A 257 -3.81 5.57 25.51
C THR A 257 -3.64 6.94 24.86
N GLY A 258 -2.39 7.32 24.54
CA GLY A 258 -2.07 8.61 23.93
C GLY A 258 -2.68 8.79 22.53
N THR A 259 -2.82 7.70 21.77
CA THR A 259 -3.47 7.71 20.45
C THR A 259 -4.94 7.31 20.48
N SER A 260 -5.52 7.04 21.66
CA SER A 260 -6.88 6.50 21.82
C SER A 260 -7.13 5.28 20.92
N THR A 261 -6.14 4.39 20.82
CA THR A 261 -6.12 3.22 19.94
C THR A 261 -6.14 1.95 20.78
N PHE A 262 -6.67 0.86 20.22
CA PHE A 262 -6.52 -0.47 20.78
C PHE A 262 -6.03 -1.45 19.72
N VAL A 263 -5.57 -2.62 20.15
CA VAL A 263 -5.04 -3.66 19.25
C VAL A 263 -5.67 -4.99 19.60
N THR A 264 -6.30 -5.64 18.62
CA THR A 264 -6.68 -7.05 18.76
C THR A 264 -5.48 -7.92 18.43
N LEU A 265 -5.24 -8.98 19.21
CA LEU A 265 -4.04 -9.81 19.05
C LEU A 265 -4.38 -11.28 19.28
N PHE A 266 -3.97 -12.12 18.34
CA PHE A 266 -3.76 -13.54 18.55
C PHE A 266 -2.26 -13.84 18.51
N SER A 267 -1.71 -14.39 19.58
CA SER A 267 -0.30 -14.79 19.66
C SER A 267 -0.20 -16.20 20.19
N ALA A 268 0.53 -17.08 19.50
CA ALA A 268 0.66 -18.48 19.88
C ALA A 268 2.08 -19.03 19.72
N ARG A 269 2.41 -20.00 20.57
CA ARG A 269 3.68 -20.73 20.59
C ARG A 269 3.42 -22.21 20.49
N LEU A 270 3.90 -22.81 19.40
CA LEU A 270 3.79 -24.22 19.09
C LEU A 270 5.09 -24.94 19.46
N ASP A 271 4.95 -26.08 20.15
CA ASP A 271 5.96 -27.14 20.16
C ASP A 271 5.71 -28.08 18.96
N PRO A 272 6.54 -28.08 17.91
CA PRO A 272 6.30 -28.88 16.72
C PRO A 272 6.35 -30.39 17.00
N ALA A 273 7.12 -30.83 18.01
CA ALA A 273 7.30 -32.25 18.30
C ALA A 273 6.02 -32.88 18.85
N THR A 274 5.30 -32.16 19.72
CA THR A 274 4.06 -32.65 20.33
C THR A 274 2.80 -32.16 19.61
N GLY A 275 2.88 -30.97 19.02
CA GLY A 275 1.73 -30.20 18.54
C GLY A 275 1.02 -29.41 19.65
N ASP A 276 1.64 -29.30 20.84
CA ASP A 276 1.08 -28.49 21.92
C ASP A 276 1.23 -27.01 21.59
N LEU A 277 0.13 -26.28 21.71
CA LEU A 277 0.01 -24.87 21.35
C LEU A 277 -0.42 -24.08 22.59
N ALA A 278 0.47 -23.23 23.10
CA ALA A 278 0.12 -22.22 24.08
C ALA A 278 -0.26 -20.93 23.36
N TYR A 279 -1.41 -20.34 23.65
CA TYR A 279 -1.88 -19.16 22.93
C TYR A 279 -2.52 -18.12 23.84
N VAL A 280 -2.54 -16.88 23.36
CA VAL A 280 -3.24 -15.75 23.96
C VAL A 280 -4.09 -15.11 22.87
N ASP A 281 -5.36 -14.91 23.17
CA ASP A 281 -6.28 -14.16 22.33
C ASP A 281 -6.76 -12.92 23.11
N ALA A 282 -6.15 -11.78 22.82
CA ALA A 282 -6.49 -10.48 23.39
C ALA A 282 -7.49 -9.77 22.48
N GLY A 283 -8.75 -10.17 22.60
CA GLY A 283 -9.89 -9.58 21.91
C GLY A 283 -9.90 -9.73 20.39
N HIS A 284 -9.09 -10.64 19.82
CA HIS A 284 -9.09 -10.94 18.39
C HIS A 284 -10.27 -11.83 18.04
N GLY A 285 -10.45 -12.94 18.77
CA GLY A 285 -11.64 -13.77 18.72
C GLY A 285 -11.88 -14.49 17.38
N LEU A 286 -10.98 -14.41 16.41
CA LEU A 286 -11.16 -14.97 15.06
C LEU A 286 -10.14 -16.07 14.75
N ALA A 287 -9.71 -16.77 15.80
CA ALA A 287 -8.84 -17.94 15.73
C ALA A 287 -9.60 -19.23 16.03
N GLY A 288 -9.24 -20.32 15.35
CA GLY A 288 -9.80 -21.63 15.62
C GLY A 288 -9.07 -22.77 14.92
N ILE A 289 -9.42 -23.99 15.34
CA ILE A 289 -8.87 -25.22 14.80
C ILE A 289 -9.92 -25.86 13.89
N ALA A 290 -9.56 -26.01 12.61
CA ALA A 290 -10.31 -26.76 11.61
C ALA A 290 -9.80 -28.21 11.55
N ASP A 291 -10.72 -29.17 11.45
CA ASP A 291 -10.41 -30.60 11.49
C ASP A 291 -10.12 -31.23 10.11
N GLY A 292 -10.13 -30.41 9.05
CA GLY A 292 -9.95 -30.85 7.65
C GLY A 292 -11.16 -31.58 7.06
N ARG A 293 -12.29 -31.64 7.78
CA ARG A 293 -13.53 -32.33 7.38
C ARG A 293 -14.77 -31.41 7.47
N GLY A 294 -14.55 -30.10 7.56
CA GLY A 294 -15.58 -29.07 7.71
C GLY A 294 -15.96 -28.80 9.17
N GLY A 295 -15.34 -29.48 10.13
CA GLY A 295 -15.48 -29.17 11.54
C GLY A 295 -14.55 -28.02 11.95
N TYR A 296 -15.07 -27.13 12.80
CA TYR A 296 -14.34 -25.98 13.32
C TYR A 296 -14.55 -25.81 14.82
N ARG A 297 -13.47 -25.48 15.53
CA ARG A 297 -13.50 -25.13 16.95
C ARG A 297 -12.81 -23.80 17.17
N ARG A 298 -13.61 -22.78 17.48
CA ARG A 298 -13.12 -21.46 17.91
C ARG A 298 -12.30 -21.58 19.19
N LEU A 299 -11.20 -20.83 19.28
CA LEU A 299 -10.39 -20.73 20.48
C LEU A 299 -10.99 -19.75 21.48
N GLU A 300 -10.80 -20.01 22.76
CA GLU A 300 -11.32 -19.16 23.83
C GLU A 300 -10.50 -17.87 23.96
N PRO A 301 -11.14 -16.71 24.17
CA PRO A 301 -10.43 -15.45 24.41
C PRO A 301 -9.69 -15.48 25.76
N SER A 302 -8.53 -14.85 25.82
CA SER A 302 -7.77 -14.60 27.05
C SER A 302 -8.18 -13.31 27.75
N GLY A 303 -8.74 -12.34 27.01
CA GLY A 303 -9.11 -11.04 27.53
C GLY A 303 -9.62 -10.09 26.44
N PRO A 304 -9.86 -8.81 26.77
CA PRO A 304 -10.21 -7.78 25.80
C PRO A 304 -8.99 -7.37 24.94
N PRO A 305 -9.17 -6.51 23.92
CA PRO A 305 -8.04 -5.96 23.15
C PRO A 305 -7.04 -5.19 24.01
N LEU A 306 -5.78 -5.15 23.57
CA LEU A 306 -4.71 -4.38 24.21
C LEU A 306 -5.05 -2.88 24.19
N GLY A 307 -4.81 -2.18 25.29
CA GLY A 307 -5.07 -0.73 25.40
C GLY A 307 -6.52 -0.34 25.74
N VAL A 308 -7.45 -1.30 25.85
CA VAL A 308 -8.84 -1.00 26.24
C VAL A 308 -8.99 -0.74 27.74
N LEU A 309 -8.25 -1.48 28.57
CA LEU A 309 -8.17 -1.26 30.02
C LEU A 309 -6.71 -1.30 30.46
N PRO A 310 -6.31 -0.45 31.43
CA PRO A 310 -4.96 -0.46 31.97
C PRO A 310 -4.71 -1.69 32.85
N ASP A 311 -3.44 -2.03 33.03
CA ASP A 311 -2.96 -3.05 33.99
C ASP A 311 -3.58 -4.45 33.82
N LEU A 312 -4.02 -4.80 32.61
CA LEU A 312 -4.54 -6.14 32.31
C LEU A 312 -3.45 -7.20 32.27
N THR A 313 -3.80 -8.41 32.70
CA THR A 313 -3.00 -9.61 32.49
C THR A 313 -3.67 -10.53 31.50
N TYR A 314 -2.87 -11.15 30.63
CA TYR A 314 -3.33 -12.02 29.56
C TYR A 314 -2.87 -13.45 29.82
N PRO A 315 -3.71 -14.31 30.44
CA PRO A 315 -3.36 -15.70 30.68
C PRO A 315 -3.28 -16.46 29.36
N ALA A 316 -2.29 -17.35 29.26
CA ALA A 316 -2.19 -18.25 28.13
C ALA A 316 -3.11 -19.45 28.32
N HIS A 317 -3.82 -19.80 27.26
CA HIS A 317 -4.55 -21.05 27.11
C HIS A 317 -3.64 -22.11 26.48
N THR A 318 -4.00 -23.38 26.62
CA THR A 318 -3.29 -24.48 25.97
C THR A 318 -4.25 -25.35 25.18
N THR A 319 -3.83 -25.76 23.99
CA THR A 319 -4.54 -26.72 23.16
C THR A 319 -3.52 -27.60 22.42
N ARG A 320 -3.99 -28.57 21.65
CA ARG A 320 -3.14 -29.42 20.82
C ARG A 320 -3.67 -29.42 19.40
N LEU A 321 -2.78 -29.21 18.45
CA LEU A 321 -3.05 -29.36 17.03
C LEU A 321 -2.74 -30.81 16.63
N ALA A 322 -3.77 -31.62 16.37
CA ALA A 322 -3.62 -33.01 15.97
C ALA A 322 -3.17 -33.12 14.49
N PRO A 323 -2.57 -34.26 14.07
CA PRO A 323 -2.26 -34.47 12.66
C PRO A 323 -3.53 -34.40 11.79
N GLY A 324 -3.46 -33.64 10.70
CA GLY A 324 -4.58 -33.33 9.80
C GLY A 324 -5.36 -32.06 10.18
N GLU A 325 -5.14 -31.49 11.36
CA GLU A 325 -5.80 -30.25 11.78
C GLU A 325 -5.03 -29.00 11.33
N SER A 326 -5.76 -27.91 11.16
CA SER A 326 -5.22 -26.59 10.84
C SER A 326 -5.65 -25.56 11.87
N LEU A 327 -4.71 -24.79 12.40
CA LEU A 327 -5.03 -23.52 13.04
C LEU A 327 -5.25 -22.48 11.93
N VAL A 328 -6.40 -21.81 11.98
CA VAL A 328 -6.74 -20.69 11.11
C VAL A 328 -6.97 -19.46 11.97
N VAL A 329 -6.35 -18.36 11.58
CA VAL A 329 -6.52 -17.05 12.21
C VAL A 329 -6.79 -16.03 11.11
N VAL A 330 -7.89 -15.29 11.25
CA VAL A 330 -8.29 -14.24 10.30
C VAL A 330 -8.53 -12.93 11.03
N SER A 331 -8.22 -11.79 10.42
CA SER A 331 -8.66 -10.49 10.96
C SER A 331 -10.11 -10.18 10.58
N ASP A 332 -10.64 -9.10 11.14
CA ASP A 332 -12.04 -8.71 11.00
C ASP A 332 -12.40 -8.21 9.59
N GLY A 333 -11.45 -7.75 8.78
CA GLY A 333 -11.69 -7.48 7.36
C GLY A 333 -12.19 -8.69 6.57
N TYR A 334 -12.00 -9.91 7.07
CA TYR A 334 -12.65 -11.11 6.51
C TYR A 334 -14.14 -11.19 6.86
N LEU A 335 -14.55 -10.64 8.00
CA LEU A 335 -15.95 -10.63 8.43
C LEU A 335 -16.82 -9.71 7.58
N ASP A 336 -16.26 -8.70 6.92
CA ASP A 336 -17.00 -7.77 6.04
C ASP A 336 -17.80 -8.50 4.95
N PHE A 337 -17.42 -9.73 4.62
CA PHE A 337 -18.08 -10.54 3.62
C PHE A 337 -19.22 -11.42 4.15
N PHE A 338 -19.43 -11.45 5.46
CA PHE A 338 -20.37 -12.35 6.12
C PHE A 338 -21.26 -11.58 7.11
N PRO A 339 -22.54 -11.96 7.24
CA PRO A 339 -23.46 -11.27 8.15
C PRO A 339 -23.16 -11.54 9.63
N VAL A 340 -22.54 -12.67 9.95
CA VAL A 340 -22.21 -13.09 11.33
C VAL A 340 -20.88 -13.85 11.39
N VAL A 341 -20.23 -13.79 12.55
CA VAL A 341 -18.91 -14.42 12.80
C VAL A 341 -18.96 -15.93 12.58
N GLU A 342 -20.02 -16.59 13.05
CA GLU A 342 -20.16 -18.05 12.93
C GLU A 342 -20.14 -18.53 11.47
N GLU A 343 -20.74 -17.75 10.56
CA GLU A 343 -20.76 -18.06 9.13
C GLU A 343 -19.37 -17.89 8.52
N ALA A 344 -18.67 -16.80 8.84
CA ALA A 344 -17.30 -16.57 8.39
C ALA A 344 -16.36 -17.72 8.80
N LEU A 345 -16.45 -18.14 10.07
CA LEU A 345 -15.63 -19.22 10.60
C LEU A 345 -15.99 -20.59 10.02
N GLN A 346 -17.27 -20.84 9.72
CA GLN A 346 -17.68 -22.06 9.02
C GLN A 346 -17.12 -22.10 7.60
N VAL A 347 -17.20 -20.99 6.86
CA VAL A 347 -16.65 -20.90 5.50
C VAL A 347 -15.13 -21.10 5.53
N ALA A 348 -14.43 -20.52 6.51
CA ALA A 348 -13.02 -20.77 6.71
C ALA A 348 -12.68 -22.27 6.85
N ALA A 349 -13.51 -23.02 7.60
CA ALA A 349 -13.33 -24.45 7.79
C ALA A 349 -13.67 -25.27 6.54
N ASP A 350 -14.67 -24.86 5.78
CA ASP A 350 -15.03 -25.47 4.50
C ASP A 350 -13.90 -25.29 3.47
N VAL A 351 -13.27 -24.11 3.43
CA VAL A 351 -12.08 -23.85 2.60
C VAL A 351 -10.93 -24.76 3.01
N VAL A 352 -10.65 -24.89 4.32
CA VAL A 352 -9.62 -25.82 4.81
C VAL A 352 -9.92 -27.26 4.38
N ALA A 353 -11.17 -27.70 4.41
CA ALA A 353 -11.55 -29.04 4.00
C ALA A 353 -11.47 -29.27 2.47
N ALA A 354 -11.58 -28.20 1.68
CA ALA A 354 -11.53 -28.25 0.22
C ALA A 354 -10.10 -28.16 -0.34
N CYS A 355 -9.16 -27.58 0.42
CA CYS A 355 -7.78 -27.37 0.02
C CYS A 355 -6.86 -28.49 0.50
N THR A 356 -5.73 -28.67 -0.18
CA THR A 356 -4.73 -29.70 0.13
C THR A 356 -3.48 -29.17 0.82
N SER A 357 -3.29 -27.85 0.87
CA SER A 357 -2.15 -27.20 1.52
C SER A 357 -2.54 -25.87 2.18
N ALA A 358 -1.70 -25.41 3.12
CA ALA A 358 -1.90 -24.11 3.77
C ALA A 358 -1.88 -22.94 2.76
N GLU A 359 -1.05 -23.03 1.70
CA GLU A 359 -0.95 -22.01 0.67
C GLU A 359 -2.22 -21.92 -0.18
N GLU A 360 -2.83 -23.07 -0.53
CA GLU A 360 -4.12 -23.10 -1.25
C GLU A 360 -5.26 -22.50 -0.43
N VAL A 361 -5.27 -22.75 0.89
CA VAL A 361 -6.25 -22.13 1.79
C VAL A 361 -6.11 -20.61 1.71
N VAL A 362 -4.90 -20.09 1.98
CA VAL A 362 -4.62 -18.66 1.97
C VAL A 362 -4.91 -18.01 0.61
N ALA A 363 -4.62 -18.69 -0.51
CA ALA A 363 -4.96 -18.23 -1.85
C ALA A 363 -6.48 -18.12 -2.04
N SER A 364 -7.26 -19.11 -1.59
CA SER A 364 -8.72 -19.07 -1.66
C SER A 364 -9.32 -17.93 -0.84
N PHE A 365 -8.74 -17.59 0.31
CA PHE A 365 -9.13 -16.40 1.09
C PHE A 365 -8.83 -15.11 0.32
N ALA A 366 -7.67 -15.04 -0.34
CA ALA A 366 -7.27 -13.86 -1.12
C ALA A 366 -8.15 -13.65 -2.36
N ASP A 367 -8.55 -14.72 -3.04
CA ASP A 367 -9.46 -14.65 -4.18
C ASP A 367 -10.84 -14.13 -3.75
N TYR A 368 -11.34 -14.61 -2.61
CA TYR A 368 -12.61 -14.15 -2.03
C TYR A 368 -12.62 -12.64 -1.71
N ALA A 369 -11.50 -12.13 -1.19
CA ALA A 369 -11.31 -10.70 -0.92
C ALA A 369 -11.05 -9.86 -2.18
N GLY A 370 -10.32 -10.40 -3.17
CA GLY A 370 -9.97 -9.69 -4.40
C GLY A 370 -11.18 -9.36 -5.29
N GLU A 371 -12.20 -10.23 -5.29
CA GLU A 371 -13.45 -10.02 -6.04
C GLU A 371 -14.33 -8.91 -5.43
N ARG A 372 -14.12 -8.57 -4.16
CA ARG A 372 -14.98 -7.70 -3.36
C ARG A 372 -14.12 -6.66 -2.66
N SER A 373 -13.93 -5.50 -3.29
CA SER A 373 -13.17 -4.35 -2.73
C SER A 373 -13.23 -4.28 -1.20
N LEU A 374 -12.10 -4.45 -0.54
CA LEU A 374 -11.97 -4.47 0.92
C LEU A 374 -12.34 -3.12 1.53
N ALA A 375 -13.19 -3.13 2.57
CA ALA A 375 -13.49 -1.94 3.36
C ALA A 375 -12.51 -1.76 4.52
N ASP A 376 -12.04 -2.87 5.10
CA ASP A 376 -10.94 -2.94 6.07
C ASP A 376 -9.80 -3.88 5.66
N ASP A 377 -8.65 -3.75 6.33
CA ASP A 377 -7.52 -4.63 6.11
C ASP A 377 -7.88 -6.09 6.41
N ALA A 378 -7.40 -7.03 5.59
CA ALA A 378 -7.65 -8.45 5.80
C ALA A 378 -6.33 -9.23 5.89
N THR A 379 -6.21 -10.03 6.95
CA THR A 379 -5.08 -10.91 7.21
C THR A 379 -5.58 -12.32 7.44
N VAL A 380 -4.89 -13.30 6.88
CA VAL A 380 -5.12 -14.72 7.14
C VAL A 380 -3.79 -15.40 7.42
N LEU A 381 -3.76 -16.25 8.44
CA LEU A 381 -2.63 -17.13 8.76
C LEU A 381 -3.15 -18.54 8.98
N VAL A 382 -2.50 -19.51 8.34
CA VAL A 382 -2.85 -20.93 8.40
C VAL A 382 -1.63 -21.73 8.78
N LEU A 383 -1.74 -22.49 9.86
CA LEU A 383 -0.74 -23.46 10.31
C LEU A 383 -1.38 -24.85 10.27
N HIS A 384 -1.00 -25.65 9.28
CA HIS A 384 -1.49 -27.01 9.08
C HIS A 384 -0.50 -28.03 9.60
N ARG A 385 -0.96 -29.01 10.39
CA ARG A 385 -0.15 -30.16 10.80
C ARG A 385 -0.40 -31.31 9.84
N VAL A 386 0.60 -31.66 9.04
CA VAL A 386 0.48 -32.69 7.99
C VAL A 386 0.15 -34.05 8.63
N GLY A 387 -0.87 -34.72 8.09
CA GLY A 387 -1.22 -36.10 8.45
C GLY A 387 -0.10 -37.06 8.03
N ARG A 388 0.25 -38.03 8.89
CA ARG A 388 1.20 -39.10 8.52
C ARG A 388 0.63 -40.06 7.50
#